data_AF-A0A6G0IVD0-F1
#
_entry.id   AF-A0A6G0IVD0-F1
#
_cell.length_a   1.000
_cell.length_b   1.000
_cell.length_c   1.000
_cell.angle_alpha   90.00
_cell.angle_beta   90.00
_cell.angle_gamma   90.00
#
_symmetry.space_group_name_H-M   'P 1'
#
loop_
_entity.id
_entity.type
_entity.pdbx_description
1 polymer ?
#
loop_
_entity_poly.entity_id
_entity_poly.type
_entity_poly.pdbx_seq_one_letter_code
_entity_poly.pdbx_strand_id
1 'polypeptide(L)'
;MALLRKHSRALSPFRAPAVPAGGRWERSSPGVPSARSSPLNSNPRALYQHLIPVSICLKMAANAGSMFQYWKRFDLQQLQKELDATATQLANRQDESEQTRKKLIDLSREFKKNTPEDLRKQVAPLLKSFQGEIDALSKRSKEAENAFLNVYKKIIDVPDPVPVLELAQQLQLKLQRMHDIETENTKLRETLEDYNKEFAEVKNQEVTIKALKEKIREYEQSLKNQAENLAQEKQLQLHNDYAEKERKLQESQDSMSSRLEEAEHKAQSLQTALETTQAELFDLKTKYDEESTANWIVSHNAQQPPNPSITHAL
;
A
#
# COMPACT_ATOMS: atom_id res chain seq x y z
N MET A 1 41.66 -35.47 54.17
CA MET A 1 42.77 -36.20 53.52
C MET A 1 42.23 -36.71 52.18
N ALA A 2 42.15 -35.87 51.16
CA ALA A 2 43.20 -35.56 50.18
C ALA A 2 43.34 -36.66 49.10
N LEU A 3 42.96 -36.32 47.85
CA LEU A 3 43.57 -36.70 46.55
C LEU A 3 42.64 -36.20 45.41
N LEU A 4 42.84 -34.96 44.93
CA LEU A 4 43.44 -34.59 43.62
C LEU A 4 42.46 -34.70 42.44
N ARG A 5 41.74 -33.63 42.04
CA ARG A 5 42.09 -32.50 41.13
C ARG A 5 42.73 -32.87 39.77
N LYS A 6 42.16 -32.23 38.72
CA LYS A 6 42.57 -32.03 37.31
C LYS A 6 41.83 -32.97 36.34
N HIS A 7 40.95 -32.50 35.46
CA HIS A 7 41.28 -31.60 34.36
C HIS A 7 40.10 -30.72 33.92
N SER A 8 40.34 -29.41 33.91
CA SER A 8 39.61 -28.41 33.14
C SER A 8 40.33 -28.25 31.80
N ARG A 9 39.63 -28.40 30.67
CA ARG A 9 40.11 -27.90 29.37
C ARG A 9 39.03 -27.02 28.76
N ALA A 10 39.43 -25.77 28.58
CA ALA A 10 38.71 -24.70 27.92
C ALA A 10 38.38 -25.06 26.47
N LEU A 11 37.15 -24.76 26.06
CA LEU A 11 36.77 -24.62 24.66
C LEU A 11 36.53 -23.13 24.40
N SER A 12 37.47 -22.52 23.67
CA SER A 12 37.35 -21.18 23.12
C SER A 12 36.36 -21.15 21.93
N PRO A 13 35.83 -19.98 21.57
CA PRO A 13 34.65 -19.86 20.72
C PRO A 13 34.95 -20.07 19.24
N PHE A 14 33.99 -20.69 18.55
CA PHE A 14 33.97 -20.86 17.10
C PHE A 14 33.99 -19.50 16.39
N ARG A 15 35.00 -19.30 15.54
CA ARG A 15 35.23 -18.12 14.71
C ARG A 15 34.40 -18.25 13.42
N ALA A 16 33.46 -17.32 13.18
CA ALA A 16 32.73 -17.23 11.93
C ALA A 16 33.68 -16.85 10.77
N PRO A 17 33.54 -17.43 9.56
CA PRO A 17 34.33 -16.99 8.41
C PRO A 17 33.75 -15.70 7.80
N ALA A 18 34.66 -14.80 7.47
CA ALA A 18 34.42 -13.47 6.93
C ALA A 18 33.93 -13.50 5.46
N VAL A 19 33.04 -12.56 5.15
CA VAL A 19 32.65 -12.16 3.80
C VAL A 19 33.80 -11.40 3.13
N PRO A 20 34.18 -11.70 1.87
CA PRO A 20 34.99 -10.79 1.09
C PRO A 20 34.09 -9.86 0.26
N ALA A 21 34.25 -8.56 0.50
CA ALA A 21 33.80 -7.49 -0.39
C ALA A 21 34.87 -7.25 -1.48
N GLY A 22 34.43 -7.02 -2.73
CA GLY A 22 35.23 -6.31 -3.74
C GLY A 22 35.44 -7.05 -5.06
N GLY A 23 34.68 -6.64 -6.08
CA GLY A 23 34.91 -7.02 -7.48
C GLY A 23 33.95 -6.26 -8.41
N ARG A 24 34.37 -5.07 -8.85
CA ARG A 24 33.73 -4.21 -9.87
C ARG A 24 34.16 -4.68 -11.27
N TRP A 25 33.48 -4.14 -12.30
CA TRP A 25 33.65 -4.29 -13.77
C TRP A 25 32.85 -5.49 -14.30
N GLU A 26 31.91 -5.38 -15.24
CA GLU A 26 31.88 -4.54 -16.43
C GLU A 26 30.45 -4.32 -16.95
N ARG A 27 30.27 -3.22 -17.67
CA ARG A 27 29.02 -2.71 -18.22
C ARG A 27 28.90 -3.21 -19.66
N SER A 28 27.86 -3.95 -20.01
CA SER A 28 27.45 -4.15 -21.41
C SER A 28 25.97 -4.57 -21.50
N SER A 29 25.20 -3.73 -22.18
CA SER A 29 23.86 -3.94 -22.76
C SER A 29 23.88 -3.16 -24.09
N PRO A 30 23.05 -3.47 -25.11
CA PRO A 30 21.70 -3.99 -24.95
C PRO A 30 21.28 -5.09 -25.95
N GLY A 31 20.26 -5.86 -25.59
CA GLY A 31 19.53 -6.71 -26.52
C GLY A 31 18.15 -7.04 -25.97
N VAL A 32 17.12 -6.36 -26.48
CA VAL A 32 15.71 -6.76 -26.36
C VAL A 32 15.35 -7.43 -27.68
N PRO A 33 14.59 -8.54 -27.67
CA PRO A 33 13.22 -8.38 -28.15
C PRO A 33 12.16 -9.17 -27.36
N SER A 34 11.03 -8.48 -27.21
CA SER A 34 9.66 -8.96 -27.40
C SER A 34 8.98 -9.81 -26.33
N ALA A 35 7.95 -9.18 -25.79
CA ALA A 35 6.73 -9.70 -25.20
C ALA A 35 6.32 -11.13 -25.63
N ARG A 36 6.01 -11.94 -24.62
CA ARG A 36 4.88 -12.88 -24.70
C ARG A 36 4.21 -12.99 -23.34
N SER A 37 2.92 -12.70 -23.35
CA SER A 37 1.97 -12.75 -22.25
C SER A 37 1.53 -14.20 -21.96
N SER A 38 1.57 -14.56 -20.67
CA SER A 38 0.67 -15.48 -19.93
C SER A 38 0.65 -16.98 -20.28
N PRO A 39 0.17 -17.90 -19.41
CA PRO A 39 -0.52 -17.69 -18.12
C PRO A 39 0.03 -18.49 -16.91
N LEU A 40 -0.37 -18.05 -15.71
CA LEU A 40 -0.73 -18.85 -14.52
C LEU A 40 -0.14 -20.28 -14.46
N ASN A 41 1.02 -20.44 -13.81
CA ASN A 41 1.39 -21.72 -13.21
C ASN A 41 1.34 -21.60 -11.70
N SER A 42 0.12 -21.43 -11.17
CA SER A 42 -0.19 -21.65 -9.76
C SER A 42 -0.15 -23.16 -9.53
N ASN A 43 1.05 -23.73 -9.40
CA ASN A 43 1.23 -25.16 -9.17
C ASN A 43 0.63 -25.53 -7.80
N PRO A 44 -0.56 -26.16 -7.72
CA PRO A 44 -1.19 -26.47 -6.44
C PRO A 44 -0.38 -27.50 -5.64
N ARG A 45 0.58 -28.19 -6.28
CA ARG A 45 1.48 -29.17 -5.65
C ARG A 45 2.48 -28.55 -4.67
N ALA A 46 2.85 -27.28 -4.82
CA ALA A 46 3.77 -26.61 -3.90
C ALA A 46 3.16 -26.37 -2.52
N LEU A 47 1.84 -26.16 -2.44
CA LEU A 47 1.13 -25.96 -1.17
C LEU A 47 0.97 -27.27 -0.39
N TYR A 48 0.89 -28.43 -1.06
CA TYR A 48 0.76 -29.72 -0.40
C TYR A 48 2.09 -30.33 0.08
N GLN A 49 3.24 -29.85 -0.42
CA GLN A 49 4.54 -30.37 0.02
C GLN A 49 4.88 -29.98 1.47
N HIS A 50 4.33 -28.87 1.97
CA HIS A 50 4.49 -28.41 3.36
C HIS A 50 3.42 -28.95 4.32
N LEU A 51 2.27 -29.44 3.83
CA LEU A 51 1.19 -29.99 4.66
C LEU A 51 1.40 -31.47 5.04
N ILE A 52 2.11 -32.25 4.22
CA ILE A 52 2.38 -33.68 4.48
C ILE A 52 3.25 -33.88 5.74
N PRO A 53 4.33 -33.10 5.99
CA PRO A 53 5.10 -33.18 7.24
C PRO A 53 4.27 -32.82 8.47
N VAL A 54 3.39 -31.81 8.35
CA VAL A 54 2.60 -31.28 9.47
C VAL A 54 1.55 -32.28 9.94
N SER A 55 0.86 -32.98 9.02
CA SER A 55 -0.13 -34.01 9.38
C SER A 55 0.50 -35.22 10.09
N ILE A 56 1.71 -35.60 9.69
CA ILE A 56 2.47 -36.69 10.32
C ILE A 56 3.01 -36.26 11.70
N CYS A 57 3.52 -35.03 11.83
CA CYS A 57 3.91 -34.45 13.12
C CYS A 57 2.72 -34.32 14.08
N LEU A 58 1.53 -33.94 13.61
CA LEU A 58 0.33 -33.80 14.46
C LEU A 58 -0.15 -35.16 15.02
N LYS A 59 -0.04 -36.23 14.23
CA LYS A 59 -0.35 -37.60 14.69
C LYS A 59 0.69 -38.11 15.69
N MET A 60 1.97 -37.85 15.47
CA MET A 60 3.02 -38.15 16.46
C MET A 60 2.87 -37.31 17.74
N ALA A 61 2.36 -36.08 17.64
CA ALA A 61 2.13 -35.17 18.76
C ALA A 61 1.02 -35.63 19.71
N ALA A 62 -0.12 -36.08 19.16
CA ALA A 62 -1.20 -36.66 19.96
C ALA A 62 -0.73 -37.91 20.73
N ASN A 63 0.20 -38.67 20.12
CA ASN A 63 0.82 -39.83 20.75
C ASN A 63 1.88 -39.44 21.81
N ALA A 64 2.66 -38.37 21.58
CA ALA A 64 3.67 -37.91 22.54
C ALA A 64 3.05 -37.34 23.83
N GLY A 65 1.93 -36.62 23.72
CA GLY A 65 1.22 -36.07 24.88
C GLY A 65 0.62 -37.14 25.79
N SER A 66 0.00 -38.18 25.21
CA SER A 66 -0.54 -39.31 25.97
C SER A 66 0.59 -40.16 26.59
N MET A 67 1.67 -40.41 25.84
CA MET A 67 2.85 -41.10 26.37
C MET A 67 3.50 -40.34 27.53
N PHE A 68 3.64 -39.01 27.43
CA PHE A 68 4.16 -38.18 28.52
C PHE A 68 3.33 -38.34 29.80
N GLN A 69 2.00 -38.25 29.68
CA GLN A 69 1.10 -38.41 30.83
C GLN A 69 1.16 -39.82 31.43
N TYR A 70 1.29 -40.85 30.60
CA TYR A 70 1.46 -42.22 31.07
C TYR A 70 2.75 -42.37 31.89
N TRP A 71 3.90 -41.99 31.32
CA TRP A 71 5.20 -42.14 31.98
C TRP A 71 5.33 -41.29 33.25
N LYS A 72 4.72 -40.10 33.25
CA LYS A 72 4.65 -39.25 34.45
C LYS A 72 3.86 -39.90 35.59
N ARG A 73 2.79 -40.64 35.27
CA ARG A 73 1.98 -41.38 36.26
C ARG A 73 2.62 -42.71 36.65
N PHE A 74 3.32 -43.35 35.72
CA PHE A 74 4.04 -44.59 35.96
C PHE A 74 5.17 -44.40 36.98
N ASP A 75 5.79 -43.21 37.01
CA ASP A 75 6.83 -42.81 37.97
C ASP A 75 7.97 -43.85 38.05
N LEU A 76 8.73 -43.94 36.96
CA LEU A 76 9.84 -44.88 36.86
C LEU A 76 10.87 -44.69 37.98
N GLN A 77 11.07 -43.45 38.45
CA GLN A 77 11.99 -43.14 39.54
C GLN A 77 11.53 -43.75 40.87
N GLN A 78 10.23 -43.69 41.16
CA GLN A 78 9.68 -44.35 42.33
C GLN A 78 9.81 -45.88 42.23
N LEU A 79 9.47 -46.45 41.09
CA LEU A 79 9.65 -47.90 40.86
C LEU A 79 11.10 -48.34 41.02
N GLN A 80 12.06 -47.58 40.48
CA GLN A 80 13.50 -47.84 40.62
C GLN A 80 13.92 -47.88 42.10
N LYS A 81 13.48 -46.91 42.92
CA LYS A 81 13.75 -46.88 44.36
C LYS A 81 13.17 -48.07 45.11
N GLU A 82 11.94 -48.48 44.76
CA GLU A 82 11.28 -49.64 45.37
C GLU A 82 12.01 -50.95 45.02
N LEU A 83 12.47 -51.07 43.78
CA LEU A 83 13.25 -52.21 43.33
C LEU A 83 14.64 -52.26 43.98
N ASP A 84 15.33 -51.12 44.16
CA ASP A 84 16.60 -51.02 44.90
C ASP A 84 16.44 -51.46 46.36
N ALA A 85 15.39 -51.00 47.02
CA ALA A 85 15.08 -51.39 48.39
C ALA A 85 14.81 -52.91 48.49
N THR A 86 14.05 -53.46 47.54
CA THR A 86 13.76 -54.89 47.47
C THR A 86 15.02 -55.71 47.19
N ALA A 87 15.89 -55.26 46.28
CA ALA A 87 17.16 -55.91 45.97
C ALA A 87 18.11 -55.92 47.19
N THR A 88 18.15 -54.83 47.94
CA THR A 88 18.92 -54.73 49.19
C THR A 88 18.39 -55.71 50.24
N GLN A 89 17.06 -55.77 50.43
CA GLN A 89 16.45 -56.73 51.34
C GLN A 89 16.67 -58.17 50.89
N LEU A 90 16.69 -58.42 49.59
CA LEU A 90 16.94 -59.74 49.03
C LEU A 90 18.33 -60.26 49.37
N ALA A 91 19.36 -59.41 49.28
CA ALA A 91 20.72 -59.77 49.68
C ALA A 91 20.78 -60.21 51.16
N ASN A 92 20.15 -59.44 52.05
CA ASN A 92 20.07 -59.79 53.47
C ASN A 92 19.36 -61.13 53.70
N ARG A 93 18.24 -61.38 52.99
CA ARG A 93 17.49 -62.65 53.09
C ARG A 93 18.28 -63.84 52.55
N GLN A 94 19.08 -63.65 51.51
CA GLN A 94 19.97 -64.69 50.99
C GLN A 94 20.99 -65.10 52.06
N ASP A 95 21.66 -64.13 52.70
CA ASP A 95 22.62 -64.39 53.77
C ASP A 95 21.96 -65.10 54.98
N GLU A 96 20.78 -64.65 55.41
CA GLU A 96 20.02 -65.27 56.49
C GLU A 96 19.59 -66.72 56.16
N SER A 97 19.12 -66.97 54.93
CA SER A 97 18.74 -68.30 54.46
C SER A 97 19.95 -69.25 54.45
N GLU A 98 21.12 -68.77 54.01
CA GLU A 98 22.34 -69.57 54.03
C GLU A 98 22.83 -69.87 55.45
N GLN A 99 22.75 -68.90 56.36
CA GLN A 99 23.11 -69.10 57.77
C GLN A 99 22.16 -70.08 58.48
N THR A 100 20.85 -69.92 58.29
CA THR A 100 19.84 -70.81 58.90
C THR A 100 19.95 -72.23 58.37
N ARG A 101 20.22 -72.41 57.07
CA ARG A 101 20.50 -73.72 56.48
C ARG A 101 21.75 -74.37 57.09
N LYS A 102 22.85 -73.62 57.26
CA LYS A 102 24.06 -74.13 57.93
C LYS A 102 23.76 -74.59 59.36
N LYS A 103 23.05 -73.77 60.15
CA LYS A 103 22.61 -74.13 61.51
C LYS A 103 21.78 -75.42 61.54
N LEU A 104 20.84 -75.59 60.60
CA LEU A 104 20.03 -76.81 60.50
C LEU A 104 20.87 -78.06 60.19
N ILE A 105 21.88 -77.94 59.33
CA ILE A 105 22.81 -79.03 59.02
C ILE A 105 23.60 -79.42 60.28
N ASP A 106 24.10 -78.45 61.03
CA ASP A 106 24.87 -78.70 62.24
C ASP A 106 23.99 -79.34 63.34
N LEU A 107 22.77 -78.85 63.55
CA LEU A 107 21.79 -79.46 64.46
C LEU A 107 21.45 -80.90 64.06
N SER A 108 21.27 -81.18 62.76
CA SER A 108 21.01 -82.53 62.27
C SER A 108 22.19 -83.48 62.51
N ARG A 109 23.43 -82.98 62.37
CA ARG A 109 24.64 -83.75 62.68
C ARG A 109 24.76 -84.04 64.17
N GLU A 110 24.52 -83.05 65.01
CA GLU A 110 24.57 -83.19 66.47
C GLU A 110 23.50 -84.17 66.97
N PHE A 111 22.28 -84.07 66.44
CA PHE A 111 21.22 -85.05 66.71
C PHE A 111 21.67 -86.47 66.37
N LYS A 112 22.27 -86.69 65.18
CA LYS A 112 22.76 -88.02 64.79
C LYS A 112 23.88 -88.55 65.69
N LYS A 113 24.71 -87.68 66.26
CA LYS A 113 25.82 -88.06 67.15
C LYS A 113 25.32 -88.48 68.53
N ASN A 114 24.32 -87.79 69.07
CA ASN A 114 23.87 -87.94 70.46
C ASN A 114 22.66 -88.87 70.65
N THR A 115 22.11 -89.44 69.57
CA THR A 115 20.89 -90.27 69.61
C THR A 115 21.22 -91.76 69.58
N PRO A 116 20.48 -92.66 70.26
CA PRO A 116 20.65 -94.12 70.13
C PRO A 116 20.42 -94.64 68.71
N GLU A 117 21.05 -95.76 68.33
CA GLU A 117 21.06 -96.27 66.94
C GLU A 117 19.67 -96.67 66.42
N ASP A 118 18.85 -97.31 67.26
CA ASP A 118 17.50 -97.76 66.84
C ASP A 118 16.56 -96.59 66.54
N LEU A 119 16.64 -95.52 67.33
CA LEU A 119 15.88 -94.30 67.08
C LEU A 119 16.40 -93.56 65.84
N ARG A 120 17.71 -93.57 65.58
CA ARG A 120 18.28 -93.02 64.34
C ARG A 120 17.71 -93.74 63.10
N LYS A 121 17.55 -95.06 63.14
CA LYS A 121 17.00 -95.84 62.01
C LYS A 121 15.55 -95.45 61.70
N GLN A 122 14.73 -95.23 62.73
CA GLN A 122 13.32 -94.81 62.57
C GLN A 122 13.20 -93.37 62.05
N VAL A 123 14.04 -92.45 62.52
CA VAL A 123 13.97 -91.02 62.19
C VAL A 123 14.68 -90.68 60.87
N ALA A 124 15.58 -91.53 60.38
CA ALA A 124 16.36 -91.27 59.18
C ALA A 124 15.54 -91.01 57.90
N PRO A 125 14.46 -91.77 57.57
CA PRO A 125 13.62 -91.48 56.42
C PRO A 125 12.94 -90.11 56.52
N LEU A 126 12.49 -89.73 57.72
CA LEU A 126 11.86 -88.43 57.98
C LEU A 126 12.85 -87.27 57.76
N LEU A 127 14.06 -87.37 58.32
CA LEU A 127 15.12 -86.37 58.10
C LEU A 127 15.50 -86.24 56.63
N LYS A 128 15.53 -87.36 55.89
CA LYS A 128 15.77 -87.34 54.44
C LYS A 128 14.65 -86.63 53.68
N SER A 129 13.40 -86.85 54.05
CA SER A 129 12.25 -86.14 53.45
C SER A 129 12.30 -84.63 53.72
N PHE A 130 12.57 -84.21 54.96
CA PHE A 130 12.72 -82.79 55.29
C PHE A 130 13.89 -82.15 54.55
N GLN A 131 15.03 -82.85 54.45
CA GLN A 131 16.17 -82.37 53.67
C GLN A 131 15.80 -82.16 52.20
N GLY A 132 15.10 -83.12 51.60
CA GLY A 132 14.63 -83.02 50.21
C GLY A 132 13.70 -81.81 49.98
N GLU A 133 12.74 -81.57 50.89
CA GLU A 133 11.85 -80.41 50.78
C GLU A 133 12.59 -79.09 50.99
N ILE A 134 13.52 -79.00 51.96
CA ILE A 134 14.34 -77.82 52.19
C ILE A 134 15.20 -77.51 50.95
N ASP A 135 15.77 -78.53 50.31
CA ASP A 135 16.56 -78.38 49.09
C ASP A 135 15.69 -77.92 47.90
N ALA A 136 14.51 -78.51 47.73
CA ALA A 136 13.56 -78.12 46.70
C ALA A 136 13.04 -76.68 46.90
N LEU A 137 12.73 -76.30 48.14
CA LEU A 137 12.32 -74.94 48.49
C LEU A 137 13.46 -73.94 48.25
N SER A 138 14.69 -74.27 48.68
CA SER A 138 15.88 -73.44 48.44
C SER A 138 16.12 -73.23 46.95
N LYS A 139 15.95 -74.27 46.14
CA LYS A 139 16.09 -74.18 44.67
C LYS A 139 15.04 -73.24 44.08
N ARG A 140 13.76 -73.40 44.43
CA ARG A 140 12.66 -72.52 43.98
C ARG A 140 12.88 -71.06 44.39
N SER A 141 13.34 -70.81 45.62
CA SER A 141 13.67 -69.46 46.11
C SER A 141 14.78 -68.83 45.25
N LYS A 142 15.89 -69.53 45.04
CA LYS A 142 17.01 -69.04 44.22
C LYS A 142 16.60 -68.76 42.78
N GLU A 143 15.73 -69.60 42.19
CA GLU A 143 15.20 -69.36 40.84
C GLU A 143 14.34 -68.08 40.78
N ALA A 144 13.47 -67.86 41.76
CA ALA A 144 12.66 -66.64 41.84
C ALA A 144 13.51 -65.37 42.09
N GLU A 145 14.49 -65.47 42.98
CA GLU A 145 15.47 -64.40 43.26
C GLU A 145 16.26 -64.03 42.01
N ASN A 146 16.74 -65.03 41.26
CA ASN A 146 17.45 -64.80 40.00
C ASN A 146 16.55 -64.16 38.95
N ALA A 147 15.28 -64.60 38.84
CA ALA A 147 14.33 -63.99 37.92
C ALA A 147 14.08 -62.51 38.26
N PHE A 148 13.92 -62.18 39.54
CA PHE A 148 13.81 -60.80 40.01
C PHE A 148 15.05 -59.97 39.65
N LEU A 149 16.26 -60.47 39.99
CA LEU A 149 17.51 -59.76 39.73
C LEU A 149 17.75 -59.53 38.23
N ASN A 150 17.31 -60.46 37.37
CA ASN A 150 17.40 -60.31 35.92
C ASN A 150 16.53 -59.17 35.39
N VAL A 151 15.33 -58.96 35.95
CA VAL A 151 14.46 -57.83 35.60
C VAL A 151 14.99 -56.54 36.20
N TYR A 152 15.38 -56.56 37.48
CA TYR A 152 15.95 -55.41 38.19
C TYR A 152 17.12 -54.77 37.43
N LYS A 153 18.12 -55.56 37.03
CA LYS A 153 19.28 -55.09 36.24
C LYS A 153 18.90 -54.39 34.94
N LYS A 154 17.78 -54.77 34.32
CA LYS A 154 17.32 -54.14 33.07
C LYS A 154 16.60 -52.82 33.30
N ILE A 155 15.99 -52.62 34.46
CA ILE A 155 15.14 -51.44 34.76
C ILE A 155 15.95 -50.35 35.47
N ILE A 156 16.91 -50.71 36.30
CA ILE A 156 17.62 -49.74 37.14
C ILE A 156 18.48 -48.75 36.34
N ASP A 157 19.04 -49.20 35.22
CA ASP A 157 19.87 -48.36 34.34
C ASP A 157 19.05 -47.58 33.30
N VAL A 158 17.73 -47.74 33.27
CA VAL A 158 16.87 -47.06 32.29
C VAL A 158 16.73 -45.60 32.68
N PRO A 159 17.15 -44.65 31.82
CA PRO A 159 16.93 -43.24 32.08
C PRO A 159 15.45 -42.90 32.05
N ASP A 160 15.03 -41.96 32.89
CA ASP A 160 13.65 -41.47 32.92
C ASP A 160 13.26 -40.85 31.56
N PRO A 161 12.23 -41.36 30.85
CA PRO A 161 11.77 -40.78 29.60
C PRO A 161 10.98 -39.47 29.77
N VAL A 162 10.49 -39.15 30.97
CA VAL A 162 9.61 -38.00 31.23
C VAL A 162 10.25 -36.66 30.80
N PRO A 163 11.52 -36.34 31.13
CA PRO A 163 12.13 -35.07 30.73
C PRO A 163 12.24 -34.89 29.21
N VAL A 164 12.56 -35.97 28.49
CA VAL A 164 12.67 -35.93 27.02
C VAL A 164 11.30 -35.77 26.37
N LEU A 165 10.29 -36.48 26.88
CA LEU A 165 8.91 -36.36 26.40
C LEU A 165 8.32 -34.98 26.68
N GLU A 166 8.65 -34.36 27.82
CA GLU A 166 8.25 -32.99 28.14
C GLU A 166 8.85 -31.99 27.16
N LEU A 167 10.16 -32.09 26.89
CA LEU A 167 10.83 -31.24 25.91
C LEU A 167 10.22 -31.42 24.51
N ALA A 168 9.94 -32.67 24.10
CA ALA A 168 9.31 -32.96 22.82
C ALA A 168 7.91 -32.30 22.72
N GLN A 169 7.10 -32.37 23.78
CA GLN A 169 5.80 -31.70 23.84
C GLN A 169 5.94 -30.17 23.74
N GLN A 170 6.91 -29.58 24.44
CA GLN A 170 7.16 -28.15 24.38
C GLN A 170 7.62 -27.68 23.00
N LEU A 171 8.53 -28.42 22.36
CA LEU A 171 9.00 -28.14 21.01
C LEU A 171 7.86 -28.24 20.00
N GLN A 172 6.97 -29.22 20.15
CA GLN A 172 5.80 -29.35 19.31
C GLN A 172 4.88 -28.12 19.40
N LEU A 173 4.60 -27.63 20.62
CA LEU A 173 3.79 -26.42 20.82
C LEU A 173 4.47 -25.16 20.24
N LYS A 174 5.80 -25.11 20.24
CA LYS A 174 6.56 -24.02 19.61
C LYS A 174 6.50 -24.11 18.08
N LEU A 175 6.65 -25.31 17.52
CA LEU A 175 6.54 -25.55 16.08
C LEU A 175 5.15 -25.17 15.54
N GLN A 176 4.09 -25.54 16.26
CA GLN A 176 2.73 -25.17 15.87
C GLN A 176 2.54 -23.64 15.86
N ARG A 177 2.97 -22.96 16.93
CA ARG A 177 2.94 -21.48 16.99
C ARG A 177 3.77 -20.82 15.90
N MET A 178 4.95 -21.35 15.61
CA MET A 178 5.81 -20.85 14.53
C MET A 178 5.09 -20.94 13.19
N HIS A 179 4.44 -22.07 12.91
CA HIS A 179 3.68 -22.27 11.67
C HIS A 179 2.49 -21.30 11.53
N ASP A 180 1.76 -21.05 12.63
CA ASP A 180 0.66 -20.09 12.66
C ASP A 180 1.17 -18.68 12.33
N ILE A 181 2.29 -18.27 12.96
CA ILE A 181 2.93 -16.97 12.73
C ILE A 181 3.47 -16.84 11.30
N GLU A 182 4.10 -17.88 10.75
CA GLU A 182 4.59 -17.88 9.36
C GLU A 182 3.45 -17.72 8.36
N THR A 183 2.32 -18.40 8.62
CA THR A 183 1.13 -18.32 7.78
C THR A 183 0.51 -16.92 7.83
N GLU A 184 0.40 -16.34 9.02
CA GLU A 184 -0.07 -14.96 9.19
C GLU A 184 0.88 -13.94 8.53
N ASN A 185 2.19 -14.10 8.72
CA ASN A 185 3.18 -13.22 8.10
C ASN A 185 3.08 -13.23 6.57
N THR A 186 2.86 -14.42 5.98
CA THR A 186 2.67 -14.57 4.54
C THR A 186 1.43 -13.81 4.07
N LYS A 187 0.29 -13.97 4.75
CA LYS A 187 -0.96 -13.24 4.43
C LYS A 187 -0.80 -11.72 4.56
N LEU A 188 -0.09 -11.26 5.59
CA LEU A 188 0.18 -9.83 5.77
C LEU A 188 1.08 -9.28 4.65
N ARG A 189 2.08 -10.04 4.21
CA ARG A 189 2.92 -9.66 3.06
C ARG A 189 2.12 -9.58 1.76
N GLU A 190 1.24 -10.55 1.51
CA GLU A 190 0.33 -10.54 0.35
C GLU A 190 -0.58 -9.31 0.38
N THR A 191 -1.17 -9.00 1.54
CA THR A 191 -2.04 -7.83 1.71
C THR A 191 -1.27 -6.52 1.49
N LEU A 192 -0.04 -6.41 1.99
CA LEU A 192 0.81 -5.24 1.76
C LEU A 192 1.18 -5.08 0.28
N GLU A 193 1.47 -6.18 -0.41
CA GLU A 193 1.76 -6.16 -1.83
C GLU A 193 0.55 -5.68 -2.64
N ASP A 194 -0.66 -6.11 -2.29
CA ASP A 194 -1.88 -5.67 -2.95
C ASP A 194 -2.17 -4.19 -2.69
N TYR A 195 -2.01 -3.70 -1.46
CA TYR A 195 -2.11 -2.26 -1.18
C TYR A 195 -1.06 -1.43 -1.92
N ASN A 196 0.16 -1.94 -2.09
CA ASN A 196 1.19 -1.26 -2.87
C ASN A 196 0.83 -1.15 -4.35
N LYS A 197 0.19 -2.19 -4.92
CA LYS A 197 -0.34 -2.15 -6.30
C LYS A 197 -1.45 -1.12 -6.43
N GLU A 198 -2.44 -1.15 -5.53
CA GLU A 198 -3.53 -0.17 -5.52
C GLU A 198 -3.00 1.26 -5.38
N PHE A 199 -2.00 1.46 -4.51
CA PHE A 199 -1.35 2.76 -4.34
C PHE A 199 -0.66 3.25 -5.62
N ALA A 200 0.03 2.35 -6.33
CA ALA A 200 0.66 2.67 -7.61
C ALA A 200 -0.38 3.06 -8.69
N GLU A 201 -1.53 2.36 -8.73
CA GLU A 201 -2.64 2.68 -9.63
C GLU A 201 -3.23 4.06 -9.34
N VAL A 202 -3.51 4.37 -8.07
CA VAL A 202 -4.02 5.68 -7.64
C VAL A 202 -3.05 6.80 -8.02
N LYS A 203 -1.74 6.59 -7.82
CA LYS A 203 -0.71 7.57 -8.20
C LYS A 203 -0.69 7.81 -9.72
N ASN A 204 -0.87 6.76 -10.53
CA ASN A 204 -0.97 6.89 -11.98
C ASN A 204 -2.23 7.65 -12.41
N GLN A 205 -3.37 7.38 -11.76
CA GLN A 205 -4.60 8.14 -11.98
C GLN A 205 -4.42 9.62 -11.63
N GLU A 206 -3.70 9.97 -10.56
CA GLU A 206 -3.41 11.35 -10.19
C GLU A 206 -2.61 12.10 -11.28
N VAL A 207 -1.63 11.44 -11.91
CA VAL A 207 -0.88 12.00 -13.05
C VAL A 207 -1.80 12.27 -14.23
N THR A 208 -2.68 11.32 -14.55
CA THR A 208 -3.66 11.46 -15.63
C THR A 208 -4.63 12.62 -15.36
N ILE A 209 -5.12 12.75 -14.13
CA ILE A 209 -5.99 13.86 -13.73
C ILE A 209 -5.28 15.21 -13.86
N LYS A 210 -4.01 15.31 -13.44
CA LYS A 210 -3.22 16.54 -13.61
C LYS A 210 -3.06 16.92 -15.08
N ALA A 211 -2.74 15.96 -15.94
CA ALA A 211 -2.61 16.19 -17.38
C ALA A 211 -3.94 16.64 -18.03
N LEU A 212 -5.06 16.03 -17.63
CA LEU A 212 -6.38 16.42 -18.13
C LEU A 212 -6.80 17.82 -17.64
N LYS A 213 -6.51 18.16 -16.38
CA LYS A 213 -6.77 19.51 -15.84
C LYS A 213 -5.94 20.57 -16.57
N GLU A 214 -4.70 20.27 -16.93
CA GLU A 214 -3.87 21.20 -17.69
C GLU A 214 -4.40 21.42 -19.10
N LYS A 215 -4.81 20.35 -19.80
CA LYS A 215 -5.48 20.49 -21.11
C LYS A 215 -6.74 21.33 -21.05
N ILE A 216 -7.55 21.20 -20.00
CA ILE A 216 -8.74 22.03 -19.82
C ILE A 216 -8.34 23.51 -19.69
N ARG A 217 -7.32 23.82 -18.87
CA ARG A 217 -6.79 25.19 -18.78
C ARG A 217 -6.29 25.74 -20.11
N GLU A 218 -5.55 24.94 -20.88
CA GLU A 218 -5.05 25.33 -22.19
C GLU A 218 -6.21 25.65 -23.15
N TYR A 219 -7.25 24.82 -23.17
CA TYR A 219 -8.45 25.07 -23.98
C TYR A 219 -9.21 26.33 -23.53
N GLU A 220 -9.41 26.52 -22.22
CA GLU A 220 -10.06 27.72 -21.67
C GLU A 220 -9.28 28.99 -22.04
N GLN A 221 -7.96 28.98 -21.92
CA GLN A 221 -7.11 30.11 -22.30
C GLN A 221 -7.14 30.37 -23.81
N SER A 222 -7.11 29.31 -24.63
CA SER A 222 -7.22 29.44 -26.08
C SER A 222 -8.57 30.06 -26.49
N LEU A 223 -9.67 29.61 -25.89
CA LEU A 223 -11.00 30.16 -26.15
C LEU A 223 -11.09 31.63 -25.73
N LYS A 224 -10.54 31.98 -24.57
CA LYS A 224 -10.48 33.37 -24.10
C LYS A 224 -9.71 34.26 -25.07
N ASN A 225 -8.52 33.82 -25.51
CA ASN A 225 -7.71 34.56 -26.48
C ASN A 225 -8.45 34.72 -27.84
N GLN A 226 -9.14 33.67 -28.30
CA GLN A 226 -9.95 33.75 -29.52
C GLN A 226 -11.10 34.76 -29.38
N ALA A 227 -11.78 34.77 -28.23
CA ALA A 227 -12.84 35.73 -27.95
C ALA A 227 -12.32 37.17 -27.87
N GLU A 228 -11.17 37.40 -27.22
CA GLU A 228 -10.51 38.71 -27.16
C GLU A 228 -10.07 39.19 -28.54
N ASN A 229 -9.46 38.32 -29.35
CA ASN A 229 -9.05 38.65 -30.72
C ASN A 229 -10.26 39.01 -31.60
N LEU A 230 -11.35 38.22 -31.53
CA LEU A 230 -12.58 38.49 -32.28
C LEU A 230 -13.21 39.83 -31.85
N ALA A 231 -13.20 40.13 -30.55
CA ALA A 231 -13.70 41.40 -30.02
C ALA A 231 -12.86 42.59 -30.50
N GLN A 232 -11.53 42.47 -30.47
CA GLN A 232 -10.62 43.50 -30.99
C GLN A 232 -10.80 43.72 -32.50
N GLU A 233 -10.93 42.65 -33.28
CA GLU A 233 -11.20 42.74 -34.72
C GLU A 233 -12.53 43.44 -34.99
N LYS A 234 -13.58 43.12 -34.25
CA LYS A 234 -14.88 43.80 -34.35
C LYS A 234 -14.81 45.26 -33.93
N GLN A 235 -14.06 45.58 -32.88
CA GLN A 235 -13.86 46.95 -32.44
C GLN A 235 -13.12 47.78 -33.49
N LEU A 236 -12.09 47.20 -34.13
CA LEU A 236 -11.34 47.85 -35.21
C LEU A 236 -12.21 48.06 -36.45
N GLN A 237 -13.03 47.06 -36.82
CA GLN A 237 -14.00 47.18 -37.92
C GLN A 237 -14.98 48.34 -37.67
N LEU A 238 -15.60 48.38 -36.48
CA LEU A 238 -16.51 49.47 -36.13
C LEU A 238 -15.81 50.83 -36.15
N HIS A 239 -14.61 50.93 -35.60
CA HIS A 239 -13.83 52.16 -35.63
C HIS A 239 -13.57 52.66 -37.06
N ASN A 240 -13.18 51.75 -37.97
CA ASN A 240 -12.96 52.09 -39.38
C ASN A 240 -14.26 52.51 -40.08
N ASP A 241 -15.37 51.81 -39.82
CA ASP A 241 -16.69 52.16 -40.38
C ASP A 241 -17.15 53.55 -39.91
N TYR A 242 -16.91 53.89 -38.64
CA TYR A 242 -17.20 55.21 -38.09
C TYR A 242 -16.31 56.29 -38.71
N ALA A 243 -15.00 56.04 -38.81
CA ALA A 243 -14.07 56.97 -39.45
C ALA A 243 -14.41 57.22 -40.92
N GLU A 244 -14.82 56.18 -41.66
CA GLU A 244 -15.24 56.34 -43.05
C GLU A 244 -16.56 57.12 -43.18
N LYS A 245 -17.52 56.87 -42.29
CA LYS A 245 -18.78 57.66 -42.22
C LYS A 245 -18.50 59.11 -41.88
N GLU A 246 -17.63 59.38 -40.92
CA GLU A 246 -17.22 60.74 -40.54
C GLU A 246 -16.55 61.45 -41.72
N ARG A 247 -15.63 60.78 -42.42
CA ARG A 247 -15.00 61.32 -43.64
C ARG A 247 -16.03 61.66 -44.72
N LYS A 248 -17.00 60.77 -44.97
CA LYS A 248 -18.08 61.02 -45.97
C LYS A 248 -18.98 62.17 -45.56
N LEU A 249 -19.33 62.26 -44.27
CA LEU A 249 -20.11 63.37 -43.75
C LEU A 249 -19.35 64.69 -43.87
N GLN A 250 -18.05 64.70 -43.55
CA GLN A 250 -17.19 65.88 -43.72
C GLN A 250 -17.10 66.29 -45.19
N GLU A 251 -16.82 65.36 -46.11
CA GLU A 251 -16.80 65.64 -47.56
C GLU A 251 -18.14 66.22 -48.06
N SER A 252 -19.26 65.68 -47.57
CA SER A 252 -20.59 66.20 -47.90
C SER A 252 -20.85 67.57 -47.29
N GLN A 253 -20.40 67.82 -46.05
CA GLN A 253 -20.52 69.10 -45.37
C GLN A 253 -19.69 70.17 -46.10
N ASP A 254 -18.45 69.86 -46.47
CA ASP A 254 -17.57 70.75 -47.22
C ASP A 254 -18.15 71.06 -48.60
N SER A 255 -18.68 70.04 -49.30
CA SER A 255 -19.36 70.25 -50.59
C SER A 255 -20.62 71.11 -50.45
N MET A 256 -21.41 70.92 -49.40
CA MET A 256 -22.59 71.75 -49.12
C MET A 256 -22.20 73.18 -48.74
N SER A 257 -21.13 73.36 -47.96
CA SER A 257 -20.56 74.67 -47.62
C SER A 257 -20.11 75.41 -48.88
N SER A 258 -19.35 74.75 -49.75
CA SER A 258 -18.91 75.32 -51.03
C SER A 258 -20.08 75.71 -51.93
N ARG A 259 -21.13 74.88 -52.00
CA ARG A 259 -22.37 75.23 -52.74
C ARG A 259 -23.11 76.40 -52.11
N LEU A 260 -23.14 76.48 -50.79
CA LEU A 260 -23.76 77.59 -50.06
C LEU A 260 -22.99 78.88 -50.36
N GLU A 261 -21.65 78.86 -50.27
CA GLU A 261 -20.78 79.99 -50.64
C GLU A 261 -20.99 80.43 -52.09
N GLU A 262 -21.06 79.48 -53.04
CA GLU A 262 -21.36 79.79 -54.44
C GLU A 262 -22.75 80.43 -54.61
N ALA A 263 -23.77 79.93 -53.90
CA ALA A 263 -25.12 80.46 -53.93
C ALA A 263 -25.21 81.85 -53.29
N GLU A 264 -24.51 82.07 -52.18
CA GLU A 264 -24.37 83.37 -51.52
C GLU A 264 -23.65 84.37 -52.43
N HIS A 265 -22.57 83.98 -53.09
CA HIS A 265 -21.87 84.81 -54.07
C HIS A 265 -22.77 85.16 -55.27
N LYS A 266 -23.56 84.20 -55.77
CA LYS A 266 -24.56 84.45 -56.82
C LYS A 266 -25.67 85.38 -56.34
N ALA A 267 -26.16 85.20 -55.11
CA ALA A 267 -27.19 86.06 -54.52
C ALA A 267 -26.67 87.50 -54.33
N GLN A 268 -25.44 87.66 -53.84
CA GLN A 268 -24.75 88.95 -53.75
C GLN A 268 -24.59 89.58 -55.14
N SER A 269 -24.13 88.81 -56.13
CA SER A 269 -23.98 89.30 -57.51
C SER A 269 -25.32 89.75 -58.11
N LEU A 270 -26.39 88.97 -57.90
CA LEU A 270 -27.74 89.33 -58.33
C LEU A 270 -28.28 90.54 -57.57
N GLN A 271 -27.98 90.68 -56.28
CA GLN A 271 -28.35 91.84 -55.49
C GLN A 271 -27.65 93.10 -56.02
N THR A 272 -26.34 93.05 -56.28
CA THR A 272 -25.61 94.17 -56.90
C THR A 272 -26.13 94.48 -58.31
N ALA A 273 -26.50 93.47 -59.09
CA ALA A 273 -27.15 93.65 -60.40
C ALA A 273 -28.55 94.30 -60.28
N LEU A 274 -29.32 93.94 -59.25
CA LEU A 274 -30.61 94.55 -58.95
C LEU A 274 -30.43 96.02 -58.53
N GLU A 275 -29.48 96.32 -57.66
CA GLU A 275 -29.17 97.67 -57.21
C GLU A 275 -28.70 98.56 -58.37
N THR A 276 -27.87 98.02 -59.27
CA THR A 276 -27.43 98.73 -60.49
C THR A 276 -28.57 98.95 -61.48
N THR A 277 -29.40 97.94 -61.77
CA THR A 277 -30.58 98.13 -62.64
C THR A 277 -31.63 99.05 -62.02
N GLN A 278 -31.81 99.05 -60.70
CA GLN A 278 -32.65 100.02 -60.01
C GLN A 278 -32.08 101.44 -60.11
N ALA A 279 -30.77 101.61 -59.98
CA ALA A 279 -30.11 102.90 -60.20
C ALA A 279 -30.27 103.37 -61.64
N GLU A 280 -30.08 102.49 -62.63
CA GLU A 280 -30.31 102.79 -64.05
C GLU A 280 -31.77 103.16 -64.34
N LEU A 281 -32.74 102.44 -63.77
CA LEU A 281 -34.16 102.77 -63.88
C LEU A 281 -34.50 104.10 -63.21
N PHE A 282 -33.87 104.41 -62.09
CA PHE A 282 -34.01 105.70 -61.43
C PHE A 282 -33.48 106.81 -62.34
N ASP A 283 -32.28 106.65 -62.90
CA ASP A 283 -31.71 107.59 -63.87
C ASP A 283 -32.58 107.74 -65.13
N LEU A 284 -33.13 106.64 -65.66
CA LEU A 284 -34.04 106.66 -66.80
C LEU A 284 -35.34 107.40 -66.47
N LYS A 285 -35.87 107.18 -65.26
CA LYS A 285 -37.05 107.87 -64.77
C LYS A 285 -36.79 109.36 -64.58
N THR A 286 -35.64 109.74 -64.03
CA THR A 286 -35.23 111.14 -63.94
C THR A 286 -35.15 111.77 -65.33
N LYS A 287 -34.52 111.10 -66.30
CA LYS A 287 -34.47 111.57 -67.70
C LYS A 287 -35.85 111.67 -68.35
N TYR A 288 -36.74 110.71 -68.11
CA TYR A 288 -38.12 110.75 -68.60
C TYR A 288 -38.92 111.91 -67.96
N ASP A 289 -38.77 112.14 -66.66
CA ASP A 289 -39.41 113.25 -65.95
C ASP A 289 -38.85 114.61 -66.44
N GLU A 290 -37.54 114.70 -66.74
CA GLU A 290 -36.89 115.84 -67.41
C GLU A 290 -37.44 116.07 -68.84
N GLU A 291 -37.65 115.02 -69.63
CA GLU A 291 -38.20 115.11 -70.99
C GLU A 291 -39.70 115.43 -71.00
N SER A 292 -40.44 114.95 -69.99
CA SER A 292 -41.85 115.28 -69.74
C SER A 292 -42.03 116.74 -69.33
N THR A 293 -41.14 117.23 -68.46
CA THR A 293 -41.13 118.64 -68.04
C THR A 293 -40.64 119.56 -69.17
N ALA A 294 -39.69 119.12 -70.00
CA ALA A 294 -39.32 119.81 -71.23
C ALA A 294 -40.49 119.89 -72.25
N ASN A 295 -41.25 118.81 -72.45
CA ASN A 295 -42.45 118.82 -73.29
C ASN A 295 -43.59 119.70 -72.73
N TRP A 296 -43.73 119.76 -71.40
CA TRP A 296 -44.68 120.67 -70.74
C TRP A 296 -44.29 122.15 -70.94
N ILE A 297 -42.99 122.47 -70.91
CA ILE A 297 -42.47 123.83 -71.15
C ILE A 297 -42.59 124.23 -72.63
N VAL A 298 -42.40 123.30 -73.58
CA VAL A 298 -42.52 123.58 -75.03
C VAL A 298 -43.97 123.79 -75.48
N SER A 299 -44.96 123.19 -74.82
CA SER A 299 -46.37 123.31 -75.19
C SER A 299 -47.07 124.57 -74.68
N HIS A 300 -46.41 125.43 -73.89
CA HIS A 300 -47.06 126.56 -73.20
C HIS A 300 -46.46 127.94 -73.50
N ASN A 301 -45.81 128.15 -74.65
CA ASN A 301 -45.33 129.48 -75.03
C ASN A 301 -45.25 129.71 -76.56
N ALA A 302 -46.40 129.91 -77.22
CA ALA A 302 -46.46 130.62 -78.50
C ALA A 302 -47.87 131.23 -78.74
N GLN A 303 -47.90 132.56 -78.78
CA GLN A 303 -48.82 133.46 -79.52
C GLN A 303 -50.04 134.10 -78.79
N GLN A 304 -49.77 135.29 -78.23
CA GLN A 304 -50.46 136.55 -78.58
C GLN A 304 -49.48 137.43 -79.40
N PRO A 305 -49.83 138.55 -80.11
CA PRO A 305 -50.95 139.53 -79.97
C PRO A 305 -51.49 140.02 -81.37
N PRO A 306 -52.18 141.19 -81.63
CA PRO A 306 -52.44 142.39 -80.80
C PRO A 306 -53.83 143.10 -80.89
N ASN A 307 -54.02 144.02 -79.93
CA ASN A 307 -54.90 145.22 -79.80
C ASN A 307 -55.46 145.89 -81.10
N PRO A 308 -56.34 146.93 -81.04
CA PRO A 308 -57.33 147.36 -80.03
C PRO A 308 -58.69 147.84 -80.63
N SER A 309 -59.59 148.27 -79.72
CA SER A 309 -60.74 149.19 -79.90
C SER A 309 -62.06 148.60 -80.40
N ILE A 310 -63.08 148.63 -79.54
CA ILE A 310 -64.29 149.48 -79.69
C ILE A 310 -65.13 149.43 -78.40
N THR A 311 -65.72 150.59 -78.14
CA THR A 311 -66.58 151.11 -77.06
C THR A 311 -67.91 150.39 -76.78
N HIS A 312 -68.47 150.75 -75.60
CA HIS A 312 -69.87 150.61 -75.10
C HIS A 312 -70.29 149.19 -74.65
N ALA A 313 -71.16 149.00 -73.65
CA ALA A 313 -71.71 149.76 -72.53
C ALA A 313 -72.54 148.74 -71.72
N LEU A 314 -72.67 148.97 -70.40
CA LEU A 314 -73.36 148.13 -69.41
C LEU A 314 -72.67 146.81 -69.07
#